data_AF-A0A086YB15-F1
#
_entry.id   AF-A0A086YB15-F1
#
_cell.length_a   1.000
_cell.length_b   1.000
_cell.length_c   1.000
_cell.angle_alpha   90.00
_cell.angle_beta   90.00
_cell.angle_gamma   90.00
#
_symmetry.space_group_name_H-M   'P 1'
#
loop_
_entity.id
_entity.type
_entity.pdbx_description
1 polymer ?
#
loop_
_entity_poly.entity_id
_entity_poly.type
_entity_poly.pdbx_seq_one_letter_code
_entity_poly.pdbx_strand_id
1 'polypeptide(L)'
;METIIHADWSVTSQKRWQARGTREAGVWTLHPPVKGLDVADLLRSAREGRLIAGFDFPIGVPAFYGWQTGFRDFPTLLDALGQGDWGDFACVAAESDEISVTRPFYPQRPGGRRQQDLIRALGAERMDDLRRCCDRATAERPAAPLFWTLGANQVGKAALDGWMRVILPARRAGAALWPFDCGTEALERPFILAETYPAEAMRRLKFLPERRFSKRRQADRAAVAVRVLAWAERLGARLAPELVSALTQGFGADRVAEDRFDAVVGLCGMIDLVERKGRAEVPALDDVHLWEGWIFGRSLSLAPAHTGVAGEQVY
;
A
#
# COMPACT_ATOMS: atom_id res chain seq x y z
N MET A 1 20.45 14.35 -1.91
CA MET A 1 20.27 12.90 -2.10
C MET A 1 18.77 12.61 -2.13
N GLU A 2 18.33 11.66 -2.95
CA GLU A 2 16.94 11.19 -2.97
C GLU A 2 16.93 9.69 -2.62
N THR A 3 16.00 9.28 -1.76
CA THR A 3 15.83 7.90 -1.32
C THR A 3 14.41 7.45 -1.60
N ILE A 4 14.25 6.25 -2.16
CA ILE A 4 12.97 5.56 -2.24
C ILE A 4 13.07 4.29 -1.42
N ILE A 5 12.06 4.05 -0.58
CA ILE A 5 11.92 2.83 0.20
C ILE A 5 10.58 2.20 -0.17
N HIS A 6 10.57 0.91 -0.45
CA HIS A 6 9.35 0.14 -0.49
C HIS A 6 9.37 -0.92 0.62
N ALA A 7 8.31 -0.99 1.41
CA ALA A 7 8.13 -1.96 2.47
C ALA A 7 7.02 -2.96 2.13
N ASP A 8 7.39 -4.24 2.02
CA ASP A 8 6.42 -5.32 2.16
C ASP A 8 6.08 -5.48 3.64
N TRP A 9 4.80 -5.32 3.97
CA TRP A 9 4.36 -5.10 5.34
C TRP A 9 3.47 -6.20 5.87
N SER A 10 3.65 -6.50 7.16
CA SER A 10 2.85 -7.47 7.88
C SER A 10 2.80 -7.12 9.35
N VAL A 11 1.70 -7.51 10.00
CA VAL A 11 1.61 -7.54 11.47
C VAL A 11 2.71 -8.44 12.07
N THR A 12 3.15 -9.46 11.32
CA THR A 12 4.22 -10.34 11.75
C THR A 12 5.57 -9.70 11.45
N SER A 13 6.32 -9.33 12.48
CA SER A 13 7.63 -8.67 12.35
C SER A 13 8.65 -9.44 11.50
N GLN A 14 8.54 -10.77 11.44
CA GLN A 14 9.40 -11.62 10.61
C GLN A 14 9.18 -11.45 9.11
N LYS A 15 7.98 -11.02 8.72
CA LYS A 15 7.56 -10.81 7.32
C LYS A 15 7.65 -9.36 6.88
N ARG A 16 8.12 -8.45 7.75
CA ARG A 16 8.36 -7.06 7.35
C ARG A 16 9.72 -6.94 6.70
N TRP A 17 9.73 -6.55 5.44
CA TRP A 17 10.95 -6.36 4.65
C TRP A 17 10.87 -5.07 3.87
N GLN A 18 12.01 -4.39 3.71
CA GLN A 18 12.11 -3.22 2.86
C GLN A 18 13.20 -3.40 1.81
N ALA A 19 13.06 -2.70 0.70
CA ALA A 19 14.12 -2.47 -0.26
C ALA A 19 14.32 -0.96 -0.41
N ARG A 20 15.59 -0.55 -0.52
CA ARG A 20 16.01 0.85 -0.65
C ARG A 20 16.68 1.10 -1.98
N GLY A 21 16.31 2.21 -2.63
CA GLY A 21 17.05 2.82 -3.73
C GLY A 21 17.54 4.21 -3.32
N THR A 22 18.77 4.57 -3.70
CA THR A 22 19.31 5.92 -3.50
C THR A 22 19.68 6.54 -4.84
N ARG A 23 19.41 7.82 -5.02
CA ARG A 23 19.79 8.59 -6.21
C ARG A 23 20.84 9.62 -5.88
N GLU A 24 21.96 9.53 -6.60
CA GLU A 24 23.09 10.45 -6.51
C GLU A 24 23.54 10.81 -7.92
N ALA A 25 23.78 12.10 -8.18
CA ALA A 25 24.14 12.63 -9.50
C ALA A 25 23.25 12.10 -10.64
N GLY A 26 21.94 11.96 -10.38
CA GLY A 26 20.95 11.48 -11.35
C GLY A 26 20.85 9.95 -11.49
N VAL A 27 21.76 9.18 -10.90
CA VAL A 27 21.83 7.71 -11.04
C VAL A 27 21.25 7.01 -9.82
N TRP A 28 20.34 6.06 -10.05
CA TRP A 28 19.80 5.19 -9.01
C TRP A 28 20.75 4.05 -8.68
N THR A 29 20.91 3.75 -7.39
CA THR A 29 21.54 2.53 -6.87
C THR A 29 20.54 1.78 -6.00
N LEU A 30 20.23 0.54 -6.35
CA LEU A 30 19.33 -0.33 -5.60
C LEU A 30 20.14 -1.27 -4.71
N HIS A 31 19.73 -1.36 -3.44
CA HIS A 31 20.40 -2.12 -2.40
C HIS A 31 19.65 -3.42 -2.06
N PRO A 32 20.32 -4.41 -1.44
CA PRO A 32 19.67 -5.64 -1.01
C PRO A 32 18.53 -5.36 -0.02
N PRO A 33 17.45 -6.16 -0.03
CA PRO A 33 16.37 -5.96 0.92
C PRO A 33 16.83 -6.26 2.34
N VAL A 34 16.40 -5.43 3.28
CA VAL A 34 16.69 -5.59 4.71
C VAL A 34 15.42 -5.82 5.50
N LYS A 35 15.56 -6.49 6.64
CA LYS A 35 14.43 -6.85 7.48
C LYS A 35 14.00 -5.67 8.34
N GLY A 36 12.69 -5.45 8.39
CA GLY A 36 12.08 -4.41 9.20
C GLY A 36 12.25 -3.02 8.61
N LEU A 37 11.40 -2.12 9.10
CA LEU A 37 11.45 -0.69 8.85
C LEU A 37 10.72 -0.05 10.02
N ASP A 38 11.44 0.72 10.83
CA ASP A 38 10.82 1.49 11.90
C ASP A 38 10.66 2.97 11.48
N VAL A 39 9.89 3.72 12.27
CA VAL A 39 9.70 5.14 12.00
C VAL A 39 11.02 5.91 12.11
N ALA A 40 11.94 5.52 13.01
CA ALA A 40 13.20 6.22 13.20
C ALA A 40 14.10 6.12 11.96
N ASP A 41 14.07 5.00 11.25
CA ASP A 41 14.76 4.80 9.97
C ASP A 41 14.21 5.71 8.87
N LEU A 42 12.88 5.89 8.82
CA LEU A 42 12.25 6.85 7.91
C LEU A 42 12.66 8.28 8.25
N LEU A 43 12.60 8.67 9.53
CA LEU A 43 12.99 10.02 9.96
C LEU A 43 14.47 10.30 9.70
N ARG A 44 15.34 9.30 9.86
CA ARG A 44 16.76 9.42 9.53
C ARG A 44 16.93 9.65 8.04
N SER A 45 16.31 8.83 7.21
CA SER A 45 16.38 8.93 5.75
C SER A 45 15.81 10.27 5.24
N ALA A 46 14.72 10.76 5.84
CA ALA A 46 14.10 12.05 5.50
C ALA A 46 14.96 13.26 5.93
N ARG A 47 15.84 13.12 6.93
CA ARG A 47 16.81 14.17 7.31
C ARG A 47 17.99 14.24 6.35
N GLU A 48 18.35 13.12 5.73
CA GLU A 48 19.46 13.03 4.77
C GLU A 48 19.10 13.59 3.38
N GLY A 49 17.81 13.75 3.09
CA GLY A 49 17.33 14.29 1.82
C GLY A 49 15.87 13.94 1.54
N ARG A 50 15.48 13.98 0.25
CA ARG A 50 14.12 13.63 -0.16
C ARG A 50 13.88 12.14 0.04
N LEU A 51 12.75 11.79 0.65
CA LEU A 51 12.30 10.42 0.90
C LEU A 51 10.88 10.20 0.36
N ILE A 52 10.72 9.13 -0.40
CA ILE A 52 9.40 8.59 -0.76
C ILE A 52 9.35 7.14 -0.26
N ALA A 53 8.41 6.84 0.64
CA ALA A 53 8.24 5.53 1.24
C ALA A 53 6.89 4.92 0.84
N GLY A 54 6.93 3.74 0.22
CA GLY A 54 5.75 2.97 -0.17
C GLY A 54 5.53 1.80 0.78
N PHE A 55 4.27 1.48 1.05
CA PHE A 55 3.88 0.38 1.94
C PHE A 55 2.84 -0.53 1.30
N ASP A 56 3.04 -1.84 1.44
CA ASP A 56 2.09 -2.88 1.01
C ASP A 56 0.94 -3.05 2.03
N PHE A 57 0.16 -1.98 2.20
CA PHE A 57 -1.14 -2.01 2.89
C PHE A 57 -2.02 -0.81 2.48
N PRO A 58 -3.35 -0.91 2.63
CA PRO A 58 -4.29 0.20 2.45
C PRO A 58 -3.94 1.46 3.22
N ILE A 59 -3.99 2.62 2.56
CA ILE A 59 -3.96 3.94 3.22
C ILE A 59 -5.22 4.71 2.80
N GLY A 60 -6.11 4.94 3.76
CA GLY A 60 -7.44 5.49 3.55
C GLY A 60 -8.55 4.56 4.02
N VAL A 61 -9.78 5.05 4.03
CA VAL A 61 -10.99 4.34 4.45
C VAL A 61 -12.08 4.47 3.38
N PRO A 62 -13.04 3.53 3.29
CA PRO A 62 -14.20 3.68 2.42
C PRO A 62 -14.92 5.02 2.69
N ALA A 63 -15.28 5.76 1.64
CA ALA A 63 -15.87 7.09 1.82
C ALA A 63 -17.17 7.07 2.64
N PHE A 64 -18.04 6.08 2.42
CA PHE A 64 -19.26 5.88 3.20
C PHE A 64 -19.00 5.81 4.71
N TYR A 65 -17.91 5.16 5.12
CA TYR A 65 -17.50 5.12 6.52
C TYR A 65 -16.87 6.45 6.95
N GLY A 66 -16.00 7.03 6.11
CA GLY A 66 -15.34 8.31 6.36
C GLY A 66 -16.33 9.41 6.75
N TRP A 67 -17.41 9.56 5.99
CA TRP A 67 -18.47 10.53 6.24
C TRP A 67 -19.21 10.34 7.57
N GLN A 68 -19.25 9.12 8.11
CA GLN A 68 -19.87 8.84 9.42
C GLN A 68 -18.99 9.27 10.61
N THR A 69 -17.70 9.48 10.38
CA THR A 69 -16.75 9.83 11.46
C THR A 69 -16.93 11.26 11.97
N GLY A 70 -17.58 12.13 11.19
CA GLY A 70 -17.70 13.57 11.49
C GLY A 70 -16.42 14.38 11.25
N PHE A 71 -15.30 13.74 10.89
CA PHE A 71 -14.10 14.45 10.44
C PHE A 71 -14.25 14.94 9.00
N ARG A 72 -13.36 15.85 8.60
CA ARG A 72 -13.35 16.42 7.25
C ARG A 72 -12.77 15.46 6.21
N ASP A 73 -11.73 14.72 6.59
CA ASP A 73 -10.95 13.87 5.69
C ASP A 73 -10.18 12.79 6.48
N PHE A 74 -9.65 11.79 5.76
CA PHE A 74 -8.88 10.70 6.32
C PHE A 74 -7.62 11.17 7.06
N PRO A 75 -6.83 12.14 6.58
CA PRO A 75 -5.69 12.63 7.34
C PRO A 75 -6.08 13.22 8.71
N THR A 76 -7.18 13.96 8.79
CA THR A 76 -7.69 14.50 10.07
C THR A 76 -8.16 13.37 11.00
N LEU A 77 -8.86 12.36 10.46
CA LEU A 77 -9.21 11.15 11.22
C LEU A 77 -7.96 10.44 11.74
N LEU A 78 -6.96 10.24 10.88
CA LEU A 78 -5.72 9.54 11.22
C LEU A 78 -5.01 10.21 12.39
N ASP A 79 -4.95 11.55 12.41
CA ASP A 79 -4.32 12.33 13.48
C ASP A 79 -5.04 12.19 14.83
N ALA A 80 -6.35 11.88 14.82
CA ALA A 80 -7.17 11.64 16.01
C ALA A 80 -7.07 10.21 16.56
N LEU A 81 -6.59 9.24 15.77
CA LEU A 81 -6.57 7.83 16.20
C LEU A 81 -5.74 7.60 17.46
N GLY A 82 -6.22 6.70 18.33
CA GLY A 82 -5.58 6.35 19.59
C GLY A 82 -5.77 7.39 20.70
N GLN A 83 -6.68 8.36 20.51
CA GLN A 83 -6.97 9.43 21.47
C GLN A 83 -8.47 9.57 21.69
N GLY A 84 -8.88 9.94 22.91
CA GLY A 84 -10.29 10.20 23.25
C GLY A 84 -11.22 9.07 22.81
N ASP A 85 -12.33 9.44 22.16
CA ASP A 85 -13.33 8.50 21.63
C ASP A 85 -12.77 7.55 20.55
N TRP A 86 -11.61 7.86 19.99
CA TRP A 86 -10.90 7.07 18.97
C TRP A 86 -9.79 6.19 19.57
N GLY A 87 -9.74 6.06 20.89
CA GLY A 87 -8.78 5.21 21.61
C GLY A 87 -8.87 3.73 21.21
N ASP A 88 -10.07 3.23 20.96
CA ASP A 88 -10.34 1.83 20.63
C ASP A 88 -10.33 1.53 19.13
N PHE A 89 -9.99 2.50 18.27
CA PHE A 89 -9.98 2.29 16.81
C PHE A 89 -9.09 1.12 16.39
N ALA A 90 -7.97 0.94 17.09
CA ALA A 90 -7.03 -0.15 16.82
C ALA A 90 -7.45 -1.51 17.39
N CYS A 91 -8.50 -1.56 18.22
CA CYS A 91 -9.00 -2.77 18.84
C CYS A 91 -9.93 -3.51 17.87
N VAL A 92 -9.48 -4.62 17.29
CA VAL A 92 -10.33 -5.46 16.44
C VAL A 92 -11.49 -6.05 17.27
N ALA A 93 -12.72 -5.80 16.85
CA ALA A 93 -13.95 -6.33 17.45
C ALA A 93 -13.97 -7.87 17.38
N ALA A 94 -14.30 -8.51 18.50
CA ALA A 94 -14.49 -9.95 18.63
C ALA A 94 -15.95 -10.33 18.41
N GLU A 95 -16.88 -9.50 18.88
CA GLU A 95 -18.33 -9.66 18.73
C GLU A 95 -18.92 -8.57 17.83
N SER A 96 -20.13 -8.82 17.30
CA SER A 96 -20.77 -7.90 16.34
C SER A 96 -21.34 -6.64 16.98
N ASP A 97 -21.64 -6.66 18.27
CA ASP A 97 -22.12 -5.52 19.06
C ASP A 97 -20.99 -4.56 19.50
N GLU A 98 -19.74 -5.00 19.40
CA GLU A 98 -18.56 -4.15 19.60
C GLU A 98 -18.22 -3.28 18.37
N ILE A 99 -18.79 -3.62 17.20
CA ILE A 99 -18.53 -2.89 15.96
C ILE A 99 -19.20 -1.52 16.05
N SER A 100 -18.42 -0.47 15.84
CA SER A 100 -18.90 0.90 15.83
C SER A 100 -18.07 1.75 14.88
N VAL A 101 -18.49 3.00 14.67
CA VAL A 101 -17.71 3.98 13.89
C VAL A 101 -16.31 4.13 14.49
N THR A 102 -16.15 4.13 15.81
CA THR A 102 -14.83 4.28 16.46
C THR A 102 -14.09 2.96 16.67
N ARG A 103 -14.70 1.80 16.32
CA ARG A 103 -14.09 0.46 16.39
C ARG A 103 -14.56 -0.43 15.21
N PRO A 104 -14.15 -0.14 13.96
CA PRO A 104 -14.78 -0.74 12.79
C PRO A 104 -14.19 -2.09 12.35
N PHE A 105 -13.00 -2.48 12.82
CA PHE A 105 -12.32 -3.68 12.34
C PHE A 105 -12.87 -4.95 12.98
N TYR A 106 -13.23 -5.94 12.17
CA TYR A 106 -13.86 -7.18 12.62
C TYR A 106 -13.61 -8.33 11.63
N PRO A 107 -13.46 -9.59 12.07
CA PRO A 107 -13.45 -10.05 13.45
C PRO A 107 -12.05 -10.38 13.97
N GLN A 108 -11.87 -10.30 15.29
CA GLN A 108 -10.59 -10.56 15.94
C GLN A 108 -10.09 -11.99 15.67
N ARG A 109 -11.01 -12.97 15.69
CA ARG A 109 -10.72 -14.40 15.55
C ARG A 109 -11.77 -15.10 14.66
N PRO A 110 -11.41 -16.23 14.02
CA PRO A 110 -12.37 -17.09 13.31
C PRO A 110 -13.49 -17.62 14.21
N GLY A 111 -14.64 -17.96 13.61
CA GLY A 111 -15.75 -18.66 14.28
C GLY A 111 -17.12 -18.05 13.97
N GLY A 112 -17.76 -18.47 12.87
CA GLY A 112 -19.17 -18.13 12.56
C GLY A 112 -19.47 -16.67 12.17
N ARG A 113 -18.46 -15.80 12.14
CA ARG A 113 -18.61 -14.36 11.85
C ARG A 113 -18.94 -14.09 10.38
N ARG A 114 -19.70 -13.02 10.12
CA ARG A 114 -20.18 -12.70 8.76
C ARG A 114 -19.89 -11.24 8.41
N GLN A 115 -19.62 -10.97 7.13
CA GLN A 115 -19.53 -9.60 6.64
C GLN A 115 -20.84 -8.81 6.84
N GLN A 116 -21.98 -9.51 6.95
CA GLN A 116 -23.27 -8.91 7.29
C GLN A 116 -23.26 -8.19 8.64
N ASP A 117 -22.39 -8.61 9.57
CA ASP A 117 -22.25 -7.97 10.89
C ASP A 117 -21.70 -6.55 10.73
N LEU A 118 -20.67 -6.37 9.87
CA LEU A 118 -20.14 -5.05 9.50
C LEU A 118 -21.19 -4.19 8.82
N ILE A 119 -21.90 -4.75 7.83
CA ILE A 119 -22.92 -4.04 7.07
C ILE A 119 -23.99 -3.48 8.03
N ARG A 120 -24.50 -4.34 8.93
CA ARG A 120 -25.52 -3.94 9.90
C ARG A 120 -25.00 -2.91 10.89
N ALA A 121 -23.84 -3.16 11.50
CA ALA A 121 -23.33 -2.31 12.58
C ALA A 121 -22.87 -0.93 12.10
N LEU A 122 -22.35 -0.82 10.87
CA LEU A 122 -21.93 0.44 10.26
C LEU A 122 -23.01 1.09 9.38
N GLY A 123 -24.23 0.54 9.39
CA GLY A 123 -25.38 1.10 8.66
C GLY A 123 -25.26 1.08 7.14
N ALA A 124 -24.37 0.26 6.57
CA ALA A 124 -24.23 0.12 5.12
C ALA A 124 -25.36 -0.69 4.50
N GLU A 125 -25.62 -0.51 3.21
CA GLU A 125 -26.59 -1.35 2.47
C GLU A 125 -25.90 -2.62 1.96
N ARG A 126 -24.66 -2.50 1.49
CA ARG A 126 -23.88 -3.59 0.91
C ARG A 126 -22.40 -3.48 1.26
N MET A 127 -21.68 -4.60 1.13
CA MET A 127 -20.25 -4.65 1.45
C MET A 127 -19.40 -3.72 0.58
N ASP A 128 -19.85 -3.38 -0.63
CA ASP A 128 -19.14 -2.43 -1.50
C ASP A 128 -19.18 -0.98 -1.00
N ASP A 129 -20.12 -0.63 -0.11
CA ASP A 129 -20.11 0.68 0.56
C ASP A 129 -18.98 0.74 1.59
N LEU A 130 -18.61 -0.42 2.15
CA LEU A 130 -17.48 -0.60 3.07
C LEU A 130 -16.18 -0.98 2.35
N ARG A 131 -16.07 -0.63 1.06
CA ARG A 131 -14.85 -0.77 0.25
C ARG A 131 -14.53 0.54 -0.41
N ARG A 132 -13.23 0.87 -0.43
CA ARG A 132 -12.71 1.92 -1.31
C ARG A 132 -12.94 1.54 -2.77
N CYS A 133 -13.03 2.52 -3.66
CA CYS A 133 -13.15 2.25 -5.10
C CYS A 133 -12.01 1.37 -5.63
N CYS A 134 -10.78 1.55 -5.15
CA CYS A 134 -9.64 0.69 -5.50
C CYS A 134 -9.74 -0.73 -4.93
N ASP A 135 -10.52 -0.95 -3.88
CA ASP A 135 -10.62 -2.24 -3.19
C ASP A 135 -11.76 -3.13 -3.69
N ARG A 136 -12.58 -2.62 -4.61
CA ARG A 136 -13.62 -3.39 -5.29
C ARG A 136 -13.01 -4.48 -6.19
N ALA A 137 -13.81 -5.52 -6.44
CA ALA A 137 -13.41 -6.60 -7.34
C ALA A 137 -13.28 -6.06 -8.77
N THR A 138 -12.32 -6.61 -9.52
CA THR A 138 -12.22 -6.44 -10.97
C THR A 138 -12.14 -7.81 -11.63
N ALA A 139 -12.08 -7.86 -12.96
CA ALA A 139 -11.86 -9.11 -13.70
C ALA A 139 -10.55 -9.83 -13.28
N GLU A 140 -9.57 -9.08 -12.75
CA GLU A 140 -8.22 -9.59 -12.46
C GLU A 140 -7.96 -9.80 -10.97
N ARG A 141 -8.74 -9.17 -10.08
CA ARG A 141 -8.50 -9.21 -8.63
C ARG A 141 -9.80 -9.34 -7.84
N PRO A 142 -9.80 -10.18 -6.79
CA PRO A 142 -10.92 -10.21 -5.86
C PRO A 142 -10.99 -8.90 -5.06
N ALA A 143 -12.15 -8.62 -4.48
CA ALA A 143 -12.32 -7.50 -3.56
C ALA A 143 -11.50 -7.70 -2.28
N ALA A 144 -11.04 -6.58 -1.71
CA ALA A 144 -10.26 -6.53 -0.47
C ALA A 144 -10.97 -5.65 0.58
N PRO A 145 -11.82 -6.22 1.44
CA PRO A 145 -12.50 -5.44 2.47
C PRO A 145 -11.54 -4.97 3.57
N LEU A 146 -11.39 -3.65 3.76
CA LEU A 146 -10.51 -3.06 4.78
C LEU A 146 -10.88 -3.47 6.20
N PHE A 147 -12.15 -3.31 6.57
CA PHE A 147 -12.62 -3.57 7.93
C PHE A 147 -12.81 -5.05 8.24
N TRP A 148 -12.86 -5.91 7.23
CA TRP A 148 -12.89 -7.34 7.45
C TRP A 148 -11.47 -7.84 7.75
N THR A 149 -11.29 -8.70 8.77
CA THR A 149 -9.94 -9.15 9.20
C THR A 149 -9.68 -10.66 9.14
N LEU A 150 -10.51 -11.47 8.47
CA LEU A 150 -10.32 -12.92 8.27
C LEU A 150 -10.39 -13.42 6.80
N GLY A 151 -9.45 -14.27 6.41
CA GLY A 151 -9.34 -14.84 5.06
C GLY A 151 -8.06 -14.45 4.31
N ALA A 152 -7.99 -14.77 3.02
CA ALA A 152 -6.78 -14.60 2.21
C ALA A 152 -6.52 -13.16 1.74
N ASN A 153 -7.56 -12.32 1.63
CA ASN A 153 -7.46 -10.94 1.11
C ASN A 153 -7.59 -9.89 2.23
N GLN A 154 -7.11 -10.21 3.43
CA GLN A 154 -7.35 -9.40 4.64
C GLN A 154 -6.21 -8.46 4.92
N VAL A 155 -6.35 -7.30 4.32
CA VAL A 155 -5.40 -6.20 4.47
C VAL A 155 -5.63 -5.41 5.76
N GLY A 156 -6.80 -5.54 6.40
CA GLY A 156 -7.21 -4.73 7.54
C GLY A 156 -6.23 -4.71 8.70
N LYS A 157 -5.78 -5.87 9.20
CA LYS A 157 -4.82 -5.90 10.32
C LYS A 157 -3.45 -5.32 9.94
N ALA A 158 -3.02 -5.50 8.69
CA ALA A 158 -1.76 -4.94 8.21
C ALA A 158 -1.84 -3.41 8.07
N ALA A 159 -2.94 -2.89 7.52
CA ALA A 159 -3.22 -1.46 7.46
C ALA A 159 -3.21 -0.86 8.86
N LEU A 160 -3.95 -1.45 9.79
CA LEU A 160 -4.06 -0.98 11.17
C LEU A 160 -2.69 -0.96 11.88
N ASP A 161 -1.90 -2.04 11.78
CA ASP A 161 -0.54 -2.10 12.34
C ASP A 161 0.37 -1.05 11.71
N GLY A 162 0.33 -0.90 10.37
CA GLY A 162 1.13 0.06 9.62
C GLY A 162 0.77 1.51 9.96
N TRP A 163 -0.52 1.82 10.06
CA TRP A 163 -1.01 3.16 10.40
C TRP A 163 -0.52 3.59 11.77
N MET A 164 -0.73 2.76 12.79
CA MET A 164 -0.40 3.12 14.17
C MET A 164 1.11 3.13 14.42
N ARG A 165 1.88 2.22 13.81
CA ARG A 165 3.32 2.10 14.07
C ARG A 165 4.19 3.01 13.20
N VAL A 166 3.73 3.34 12.00
CA VAL A 166 4.56 4.00 10.99
C VAL A 166 3.92 5.27 10.48
N ILE A 167 2.73 5.17 9.87
CA ILE A 167 2.13 6.29 9.15
C ILE A 167 1.85 7.46 10.09
N LEU A 168 1.14 7.21 11.20
CA LEU A 168 0.79 8.26 12.16
C LEU A 168 2.03 8.91 12.82
N PRO A 169 3.01 8.14 13.34
CA PRO A 169 4.26 8.73 13.84
C PRO A 169 5.06 9.53 12.79
N ALA A 170 5.16 9.02 11.55
CA ALA A 170 5.86 9.72 10.47
C ALA A 170 5.11 11.01 10.05
N ARG A 171 3.77 10.98 10.00
CA ARG A 171 2.93 12.14 9.72
C ARG A 171 3.12 13.23 10.77
N ARG A 172 3.13 12.88 12.05
CA ARG A 172 3.46 13.82 13.15
C ARG A 172 4.85 14.44 13.03
N ALA A 173 5.76 13.78 12.32
CA ALA A 173 7.10 14.28 12.01
C ALA A 173 7.19 15.02 10.66
N GLY A 174 6.06 15.32 10.01
CA GLY A 174 5.98 16.12 8.79
C GLY A 174 5.92 15.32 7.49
N ALA A 175 5.70 14.00 7.55
CA ALA A 175 5.47 13.21 6.33
C ALA A 175 4.11 13.56 5.71
N ALA A 176 4.10 13.76 4.39
CA ALA A 176 2.89 13.95 3.62
C ALA A 176 2.35 12.60 3.12
N LEU A 177 1.04 12.43 3.08
CA LEU A 177 0.36 11.25 2.56
C LEU A 177 -0.06 11.50 1.11
N TRP A 178 0.39 10.64 0.21
CA TRP A 178 -0.11 10.62 -1.15
C TRP A 178 -1.34 9.71 -1.26
N PRO A 179 -2.43 10.11 -1.96
CA PRO A 179 -2.62 11.37 -2.69
C PRO A 179 -3.19 12.53 -1.86
N PHE A 180 -3.50 12.33 -0.58
CA PHE A 180 -4.25 13.27 0.26
C PHE A 180 -3.63 14.68 0.39
N ASP A 181 -2.38 14.79 0.85
CA ASP A 181 -1.74 16.09 1.15
C ASP A 181 -0.97 16.68 -0.05
N CYS A 182 -0.74 15.87 -1.08
CA CYS A 182 0.16 16.19 -2.19
C CYS A 182 -0.57 16.29 -3.55
N GLY A 183 -1.80 15.81 -3.64
CA GLY A 183 -2.46 15.63 -4.93
C GLY A 183 -1.78 14.57 -5.80
N THR A 184 -2.18 14.51 -7.06
CA THR A 184 -1.80 13.46 -8.01
C THR A 184 -0.41 13.66 -8.60
N GLU A 185 0.00 14.93 -8.79
CA GLU A 185 1.20 15.29 -9.55
C GLU A 185 2.39 15.70 -8.66
N ALA A 186 2.18 16.13 -7.42
CA ALA A 186 3.24 16.74 -6.62
C ALA A 186 3.96 15.72 -5.72
N LEU A 187 4.82 14.89 -6.32
CA LEU A 187 5.82 14.15 -5.57
C LEU A 187 6.92 15.06 -4.97
N GLU A 188 6.85 16.37 -5.19
CA GLU A 188 7.90 17.35 -4.84
C GLU A 188 8.14 17.54 -3.33
N ARG A 189 7.23 17.05 -2.47
CA ARG A 189 7.42 17.09 -1.02
C ARG A 189 8.69 16.31 -0.61
N PRO A 190 9.41 16.77 0.43
CA PRO A 190 10.65 16.14 0.86
C PRO A 190 10.42 14.78 1.55
N PHE A 191 9.23 14.52 2.09
CA PHE A 191 8.92 13.27 2.78
C PHE A 191 7.50 12.83 2.48
N ILE A 192 7.36 11.76 1.69
CA ILE A 192 6.07 11.24 1.20
C ILE A 192 5.89 9.80 1.63
N LEU A 193 4.68 9.46 2.08
CA LEU A 193 4.22 8.09 2.30
C LEU A 193 3.13 7.76 1.27
N ALA A 194 3.16 6.55 0.72
CA ALA A 194 2.19 6.09 -0.26
C ALA A 194 1.80 4.62 -0.05
N GLU A 195 0.58 4.27 -0.46
CA GLU A 195 0.17 2.87 -0.62
C GLU A 195 0.75 2.34 -1.94
N THR A 196 1.42 1.18 -1.90
CA THR A 196 2.07 0.58 -3.08
C THR A 196 1.95 -0.93 -3.05
N TYR A 197 1.52 -1.54 -4.16
CA TYR A 197 1.42 -3.00 -4.26
C TYR A 197 2.43 -3.58 -5.26
N PRO A 198 3.30 -4.52 -4.83
CA PRO A 198 4.23 -5.24 -5.70
C PRO A 198 3.53 -5.92 -6.88
N ALA A 199 2.30 -6.40 -6.71
CA ALA A 199 1.52 -7.00 -7.78
C ALA A 199 1.13 -6.00 -8.90
N GLU A 200 0.90 -4.73 -8.57
CA GLU A 200 0.69 -3.67 -9.56
C GLU A 200 2.00 -3.37 -10.30
N ALA A 201 3.13 -3.31 -9.57
CA ALA A 201 4.45 -3.13 -10.17
C ALA A 201 4.83 -4.28 -11.13
N MET A 202 4.58 -5.54 -10.73
CA MET A 202 4.83 -6.71 -11.57
C MET A 202 4.14 -6.63 -12.94
N ARG A 203 2.89 -6.18 -12.96
CA ARG A 203 2.09 -6.03 -14.19
C ARG A 203 2.58 -4.87 -15.03
N ARG A 204 2.68 -3.67 -14.42
CA ARG A 204 3.06 -2.44 -15.14
C ARG A 204 4.47 -2.52 -15.74
N LEU A 205 5.41 -3.11 -15.02
CA LEU A 205 6.80 -3.29 -15.49
C LEU A 205 6.97 -4.53 -16.38
N LYS A 206 5.90 -5.31 -16.61
CA LYS A 206 5.93 -6.55 -17.38
C LYS A 206 6.94 -7.56 -16.84
N PHE A 207 7.06 -7.64 -15.51
CA PHE A 207 7.93 -8.59 -14.80
C PHE A 207 7.31 -9.99 -14.71
N LEU A 208 6.01 -10.12 -14.92
CA LEU A 208 5.35 -11.43 -14.97
C LEU A 208 5.90 -12.25 -16.14
N PRO A 209 6.32 -13.51 -15.91
CA PRO A 209 6.67 -14.42 -16.99
C PRO A 209 5.43 -14.89 -17.75
N GLU A 210 5.62 -15.36 -18.98
CA GLU A 210 4.54 -15.89 -19.84
C GLU A 210 3.91 -17.18 -19.26
N ARG A 211 4.69 -17.95 -18.51
CA ARG A 211 4.20 -19.13 -17.79
C ARG A 211 3.49 -18.74 -16.50
N ARG A 212 2.64 -19.64 -15.97
CA ARG A 212 2.01 -19.47 -14.64
C ARG A 212 3.05 -19.13 -13.58
N PHE A 213 2.90 -17.96 -12.95
CA PHE A 213 3.79 -17.44 -11.91
C PHE A 213 3.20 -17.69 -10.51
N SER A 214 4.06 -18.03 -9.55
CA SER A 214 3.74 -18.03 -8.13
C SER A 214 4.92 -17.50 -7.33
N LYS A 215 4.72 -16.38 -6.63
CA LYS A 215 5.74 -15.77 -5.77
C LYS A 215 6.25 -16.69 -4.66
N ARG A 216 5.48 -17.74 -4.30
CA ARG A 216 5.89 -18.75 -3.33
C ARG A 216 6.97 -19.71 -3.87
N ARG A 217 7.10 -19.82 -5.20
CA ARG A 217 8.08 -20.71 -5.85
C ARG A 217 9.39 -19.95 -6.11
N GLN A 218 10.49 -20.44 -5.54
CA GLN A 218 11.82 -19.83 -5.72
C GLN A 218 12.21 -19.70 -7.20
N ALA A 219 12.02 -20.75 -8.00
CA ALA A 219 12.35 -20.75 -9.42
C ALA A 219 11.57 -19.70 -10.23
N ASP A 220 10.35 -19.35 -9.79
CA ASP A 220 9.58 -18.28 -10.43
C ASP A 220 10.10 -16.90 -10.06
N ARG A 221 10.46 -16.69 -8.78
CA ARG A 221 11.12 -15.44 -8.35
C ARG A 221 12.45 -15.25 -9.06
N ALA A 222 13.26 -16.30 -9.19
CA ALA A 222 14.52 -16.26 -9.92
C ALA A 222 14.33 -15.92 -11.41
N ALA A 223 13.26 -16.43 -12.04
CA ALA A 223 12.93 -16.12 -13.43
C ALA A 223 12.54 -14.65 -13.68
N VAL A 224 12.24 -13.88 -12.63
CA VAL A 224 11.99 -12.43 -12.72
C VAL A 224 13.29 -11.63 -12.79
N ALA A 225 14.42 -12.19 -12.31
CA ALA A 225 15.72 -11.51 -12.29
C ALA A 225 16.12 -10.94 -13.65
N VAL A 226 15.96 -11.71 -14.72
CA VAL A 226 16.29 -11.26 -16.09
C VAL A 226 15.53 -9.99 -16.49
N ARG A 227 14.27 -9.86 -16.08
CA ARG A 227 13.41 -8.70 -16.39
C ARG A 227 13.76 -7.50 -15.52
N VAL A 228 14.11 -7.72 -14.25
CA VAL A 228 14.59 -6.66 -13.34
C VAL A 228 15.93 -6.11 -13.82
N LEU A 229 16.86 -6.98 -14.21
CA LEU A 229 18.17 -6.57 -14.74
C LEU A 229 18.02 -5.76 -16.03
N ALA A 230 17.22 -6.23 -16.99
CA ALA A 230 16.94 -5.49 -18.22
C ALA A 230 16.19 -4.17 -17.97
N TRP A 231 15.31 -4.11 -16.97
CA TRP A 231 14.67 -2.86 -16.56
C TRP A 231 15.69 -1.86 -15.98
N ALA A 232 16.57 -2.32 -15.09
CA ALA A 232 17.58 -1.47 -14.48
C ALA A 232 18.59 -0.94 -15.50
N GLU A 233 19.00 -1.78 -16.45
CA GLU A 233 19.88 -1.39 -17.55
C GLU A 233 19.24 -0.27 -18.41
N ARG A 234 17.97 -0.44 -18.82
CA ARG A 234 17.24 0.60 -19.57
C ARG A 234 17.09 1.90 -18.80
N LEU A 235 16.99 1.83 -17.47
CA LEU A 235 16.91 2.99 -16.60
C LEU A 235 18.29 3.64 -16.36
N GLY A 236 19.38 2.94 -16.64
CA GLY A 236 20.73 3.35 -16.22
C GLY A 236 20.95 3.21 -14.71
N ALA A 237 20.17 2.37 -14.03
CA ALA A 237 20.29 2.12 -12.59
C ALA A 237 21.34 1.06 -12.29
N ARG A 238 22.04 1.22 -11.16
CA ARG A 238 23.01 0.28 -10.62
C ARG A 238 22.32 -0.63 -9.60
N LEU A 239 22.62 -1.92 -9.65
CA LEU A 239 22.20 -2.87 -8.62
C LEU A 239 23.43 -3.31 -7.85
N ALA A 240 23.35 -3.29 -6.52
CA ALA A 240 24.40 -3.86 -5.68
C ALA A 240 24.65 -5.34 -6.05
N PRO A 241 25.90 -5.83 -6.05
CA PRO A 241 26.21 -7.22 -6.39
C PRO A 241 25.41 -8.24 -5.58
N GLU A 242 25.17 -7.95 -4.30
CA GLU A 242 24.39 -8.79 -3.38
C GLU A 242 22.91 -8.82 -3.78
N LEU A 243 22.38 -7.72 -4.32
CA LEU A 243 21.01 -7.67 -4.84
C LEU A 243 20.89 -8.50 -6.13
N VAL A 244 21.89 -8.43 -7.03
CA VAL A 244 21.94 -9.27 -8.24
C VAL A 244 21.97 -10.76 -7.86
N SER A 245 22.80 -11.13 -6.89
CA SER A 245 22.85 -12.49 -6.35
C SER A 245 21.50 -12.92 -5.75
N ALA A 246 20.89 -12.07 -4.92
CA ALA A 246 19.59 -12.37 -4.33
C ALA A 246 18.49 -12.55 -5.41
N LEU A 247 18.45 -11.69 -6.43
CA LEU A 247 17.50 -11.79 -7.55
C LEU A 247 17.68 -13.11 -8.30
N THR A 248 18.90 -13.43 -8.72
CA THR A 248 19.20 -14.65 -9.49
C THR A 248 18.92 -15.93 -8.71
N GLN A 249 19.07 -15.91 -7.38
CA GLN A 249 18.73 -17.02 -6.50
C GLN A 249 17.25 -17.03 -6.07
N GLY A 250 16.43 -16.07 -6.52
CA GLY A 250 15.04 -15.95 -6.12
C GLY A 250 14.87 -15.73 -4.61
N PHE A 251 15.80 -15.02 -3.98
CA PHE A 251 15.84 -14.64 -2.56
C PHE A 251 15.92 -15.83 -1.58
N GLY A 252 16.35 -17.00 -2.07
CA GLY A 252 16.47 -18.23 -1.29
C GLY A 252 15.17 -19.04 -1.20
N ALA A 253 15.18 -20.13 -0.43
CA ALA A 253 14.05 -21.05 -0.29
C ALA A 253 13.27 -20.90 1.03
N ASP A 254 13.65 -19.94 1.88
CA ASP A 254 13.02 -19.77 3.19
C ASP A 254 11.61 -19.17 3.10
N ARG A 255 10.91 -19.19 4.24
CA ARG A 255 9.49 -18.78 4.35
C ARG A 255 9.25 -17.29 4.17
N VAL A 256 10.30 -16.46 4.15
CA VAL A 256 10.21 -15.00 4.01
C VAL A 256 10.84 -14.50 2.72
N ALA A 257 11.28 -15.41 1.84
CA ALA A 257 11.84 -15.08 0.55
C ALA A 257 10.83 -14.41 -0.39
N GLU A 258 9.53 -14.71 -0.26
CA GLU A 258 8.48 -13.98 -0.99
C GLU A 258 8.39 -12.53 -0.52
N ASP A 259 8.55 -12.28 0.78
CA ASP A 259 8.43 -10.94 1.37
C ASP A 259 9.61 -10.03 0.91
N ARG A 260 10.83 -10.60 0.84
CA ARG A 260 12.01 -9.93 0.26
C ARG A 260 11.82 -9.56 -1.21
N PHE A 261 11.25 -10.48 -1.98
CA PHE A 261 11.00 -10.31 -3.40
C PHE A 261 9.99 -9.19 -3.64
N ASP A 262 8.88 -9.20 -2.90
CA ASP A 262 7.84 -8.20 -2.97
C ASP A 262 8.38 -6.81 -2.62
N ALA A 263 9.25 -6.71 -1.60
CA ALA A 263 9.92 -5.46 -1.25
C ALA A 263 10.73 -4.87 -2.43
N VAL A 264 11.54 -5.70 -3.10
CA VAL A 264 12.38 -5.25 -4.24
C VAL A 264 11.54 -4.90 -5.47
N VAL A 265 10.53 -5.70 -5.79
CA VAL A 265 9.64 -5.44 -6.92
C VAL A 265 8.85 -4.16 -6.73
N GLY A 266 8.32 -3.94 -5.52
CA GLY A 266 7.65 -2.70 -5.16
C GLY A 266 8.57 -1.49 -5.31
N LEU A 267 9.83 -1.59 -4.87
CA LEU A 267 10.83 -0.53 -5.07
C LEU A 267 11.05 -0.21 -6.56
N CYS A 268 11.20 -1.24 -7.41
CA CYS A 268 11.32 -1.04 -8.85
C CYS A 268 10.10 -0.30 -9.42
N GLY A 269 8.91 -0.69 -8.96
CA GLY A 269 7.65 -0.05 -9.30
C GLY A 269 7.64 1.44 -8.96
N MET A 270 8.06 1.80 -7.74
CA MET A 270 8.10 3.19 -7.29
C MET A 270 9.13 4.02 -8.06
N ILE A 271 10.35 3.51 -8.27
CA ILE A 271 11.39 4.20 -9.04
C ILE A 271 10.89 4.50 -10.45
N ASP A 272 10.28 3.53 -11.15
CA ASP A 272 9.76 3.75 -12.50
C ASP A 272 8.66 4.84 -12.54
N LEU A 273 7.84 4.98 -11.49
CA LEU A 273 6.84 6.04 -11.42
C LEU A 273 7.49 7.41 -11.21
N VAL A 274 8.45 7.50 -10.28
CA VAL A 274 9.16 8.75 -10.00
C VAL A 274 9.90 9.25 -11.25
N GLU A 275 10.56 8.37 -11.99
CA GLU A 275 11.25 8.72 -13.24
C GLU A 275 10.29 9.16 -14.36
N ARG A 276 9.05 8.67 -14.35
CA ARG A 276 7.97 9.13 -15.25
C ARG A 276 7.26 10.37 -14.73
N LYS A 277 7.88 11.11 -13.79
CA LYS A 277 7.33 12.29 -13.09
C LYS A 277 6.00 12.01 -12.39
N GLY A 278 5.80 10.79 -11.89
CA GLY A 278 4.64 10.49 -11.07
C GLY A 278 3.32 10.69 -11.80
N ARG A 279 3.23 10.41 -13.11
CA ARG A 279 1.94 10.27 -13.83
C ARG A 279 1.14 9.07 -13.31
N ALA A 280 0.90 9.03 -12.01
CA ALA A 280 0.00 8.14 -11.34
C ALA A 280 -1.39 8.71 -11.57
N GLU A 281 -2.19 7.99 -12.34
CA GLU A 281 -3.56 8.37 -12.59
C GLU A 281 -4.35 8.11 -11.31
N VAL A 282 -4.81 9.17 -10.66
CA VAL A 282 -5.75 9.08 -9.52
C VAL A 282 -7.11 9.55 -10.04
N PRO A 283 -8.21 8.85 -9.72
CA PRO A 283 -9.54 9.29 -10.12
C PRO A 283 -9.81 10.69 -9.58
N ALA A 284 -10.33 11.59 -10.43
CA ALA A 284 -10.80 12.92 -10.02
C ALA A 284 -12.15 12.84 -9.28
N LEU A 285 -12.18 12.05 -8.20
CA LEU A 285 -13.32 11.83 -7.32
C LEU A 285 -12.97 12.38 -5.95
N ASP A 286 -13.81 13.27 -5.41
CA ASP A 286 -13.57 13.88 -4.09
C ASP A 286 -13.38 12.84 -3.00
N ASP A 287 -14.18 11.76 -3.04
CA ASP A 287 -14.07 10.63 -2.12
C ASP A 287 -12.66 10.01 -2.10
N VAL A 288 -11.98 9.93 -3.26
CA VAL A 288 -10.60 9.42 -3.36
C VAL A 288 -9.61 10.35 -2.70
N HIS A 289 -9.79 11.66 -2.88
CA HIS A 289 -8.88 12.67 -2.32
C HIS A 289 -9.13 12.96 -0.84
N LEU A 290 -10.34 12.74 -0.35
CA LEU A 290 -10.73 13.01 1.04
C LEU A 290 -10.61 11.76 1.92
N TRP A 291 -11.06 10.59 1.46
CA TRP A 291 -11.25 9.43 2.32
C TRP A 291 -10.52 8.19 1.86
N GLU A 292 -10.64 7.83 0.58
CA GLU A 292 -10.24 6.50 0.13
C GLU A 292 -8.75 6.39 -0.17
N GLY A 293 -8.15 7.42 -0.73
CA GLY A 293 -6.79 7.34 -1.24
C GLY A 293 -6.70 6.42 -2.47
N TRP A 294 -5.47 6.18 -2.93
CA TRP A 294 -5.23 5.41 -4.14
C TRP A 294 -3.93 4.61 -4.05
N ILE A 295 -3.81 3.57 -4.86
CA ILE A 295 -2.60 2.76 -4.95
C ILE A 295 -1.65 3.43 -5.94
N PHE A 296 -0.43 3.74 -5.48
CA PHE A 296 0.55 4.47 -6.27
C PHE A 296 1.00 3.66 -7.50
N GLY A 297 0.69 4.21 -8.68
CA GLY A 297 0.95 3.58 -9.98
C GLY A 297 -0.12 2.62 -10.49
N ARG A 298 -1.30 2.59 -9.86
CA ARG A 298 -2.49 1.93 -10.42
C ARG A 298 -3.12 2.80 -11.52
N SER A 299 -3.52 2.17 -12.63
CA SER A 299 -4.21 2.85 -13.74
C SER A 299 -5.72 2.94 -13.53
N LEU A 300 -6.34 3.97 -14.11
CA LEU A 300 -7.78 4.23 -14.08
C LEU A 300 -8.60 3.19 -14.84
N SER A 301 -8.03 2.51 -15.85
CA SER A 301 -8.75 1.50 -16.63
C SER A 301 -9.20 0.28 -15.81
N LEU A 302 -8.78 0.21 -14.54
CA LEU A 302 -9.10 -0.82 -13.56
C LEU A 302 -10.07 -0.33 -12.46
N ALA A 303 -10.56 0.91 -12.52
CA ALA A 303 -11.66 1.37 -11.69
C ALA A 303 -12.97 0.92 -12.35
N PRO A 304 -13.87 0.19 -11.67
CA PRO A 304 -15.20 -0.03 -12.22
C PRO A 304 -15.84 1.34 -12.46
N ALA A 305 -16.38 1.54 -13.66
CA ALA A 305 -17.13 2.74 -13.99
C ALA A 305 -18.16 2.96 -12.87
N HIS A 306 -18.04 4.05 -12.14
CA HIS A 306 -19.09 4.48 -11.25
C HIS A 306 -20.32 4.69 -12.12
N THR A 307 -21.33 3.82 -11.99
CA THR A 307 -22.69 4.16 -12.37
C THR A 307 -23.18 5.19 -11.36
N GLY A 308 -22.67 6.41 -11.50
CA GLY A 308 -23.32 7.60 -10.98
C GLY A 308 -24.72 7.65 -11.57
N VAL A 309 -25.67 8.01 -10.73
CA VAL A 309 -27.05 8.30 -11.12
C VAL A 309 -27.04 9.21 -12.35
N ALA A 310 -27.67 8.71 -13.42
CA ALA A 310 -28.02 9.40 -14.66
C ALA A 310 -27.05 10.49 -15.16
N GLY A 311 -26.15 10.08 -16.05
CA GLY A 311 -25.78 10.87 -17.23
C GLY A 311 -24.80 12.01 -17.00
N GLU A 312 -23.51 11.68 -16.98
CA GLU A 312 -22.50 12.35 -17.84
C GLU A 312 -21.19 11.55 -17.73
N GLN A 313 -20.75 10.98 -18.86
CA GLN A 313 -19.40 10.45 -18.99
C GLN A 313 -18.47 11.63 -19.24
N VAL A 314 -17.60 11.94 -18.28
CA VAL A 314 -16.47 12.85 -18.50
C VAL A 314 -15.21 11.99 -18.54
N TYR A 315 -14.49 12.09 -19.66
CA TYR A 315 -13.23 11.41 -19.97
C TYR A 315 -12.05 11.94 -19.15
#